data_AF-A0A2E9LWW5-F1
#
_entry.id   AF-A0A2E9LWW5-F1
#
_cell.length_a   1.000
_cell.length_b   1.000
_cell.length_c   1.000
_cell.angle_alpha   90.00
_cell.angle_beta   90.00
_cell.angle_gamma   90.00
#
_symmetry.space_group_name_H-M   'P 1'
#
loop_
_entity.id
_entity.type
_entity.pdbx_description
1 polymer ?
#
loop_
_entity_poly.entity_id
_entity_poly.type
_entity_poly.pdbx_seq_one_letter_code
_entity_poly.pdbx_strand_id
1 'polypeptide(L)'
;EGRDNAFEQFSTNLRDALARISKRLGGNRYADLRNKMTLAINEHRKGEPEQHKTWITTLLSEYYDPMYDYQLAQREQHPIFQGNEREVSEYLMAWQKALR
;
A
#
# COMPACT_ATOMS: atom_id res chain seq x y z
N GLU A 1 -5.27 -18.98 -23.62
CA GLU A 1 -5.91 -17.71 -24.02
C GLU A 1 -6.44 -16.88 -22.84
N GLY A 2 -7.18 -17.45 -21.87
CA GLY A 2 -7.73 -16.65 -20.74
C GLY A 2 -6.72 -16.13 -19.68
N ARG A 3 -5.61 -16.85 -19.44
CA ARG A 3 -4.61 -16.46 -18.41
C ARG A 3 -3.74 -15.26 -18.83
N ASP A 4 -3.30 -15.22 -20.09
CA ASP A 4 -2.47 -14.12 -20.60
C ASP A 4 -3.26 -12.81 -20.64
N ASN A 5 -4.54 -12.88 -21.03
CA ASN A 5 -5.44 -11.73 -20.97
C ASN A 5 -5.63 -11.22 -19.52
N ALA A 6 -5.84 -12.13 -18.56
CA ALA A 6 -5.97 -11.75 -17.15
C ALA A 6 -4.70 -11.06 -16.59
N PHE A 7 -3.50 -11.53 -16.97
CA PHE A 7 -2.26 -10.92 -16.52
C PHE A 7 -2.00 -9.55 -17.16
N GLU A 8 -2.35 -9.35 -18.43
CA GLU A 8 -2.29 -8.03 -19.06
C GLU A 8 -3.27 -7.05 -18.42
N GLN A 9 -4.49 -7.49 -18.12
CA GLN A 9 -5.47 -6.66 -17.41
C GLN A 9 -4.96 -6.27 -16.02
N PHE A 10 -4.39 -7.22 -15.26
CA PHE A 10 -3.73 -6.96 -13.99
C PHE A 10 -2.61 -5.91 -14.12
N SER A 11 -1.72 -6.11 -15.10
CA SER A 11 -0.58 -5.23 -15.35
C SER A 11 -1.03 -3.81 -15.72
N THR A 12 -2.09 -3.70 -16.53
CA THR A 12 -2.71 -2.42 -16.92
C THR A 12 -3.32 -1.72 -15.72
N ASN A 13 -4.10 -2.44 -14.92
CA ASN A 13 -4.73 -1.90 -13.71
C ASN A 13 -3.71 -1.32 -12.72
N LEU A 14 -2.55 -1.96 -12.55
CA LEU A 14 -1.47 -1.44 -11.70
C LEU A 14 -0.89 -0.14 -12.23
N ARG A 15 -0.58 -0.09 -13.53
CA ARG A 15 -0.02 1.11 -14.18
C ARG A 15 -1.00 2.28 -14.13
N ASP A 16 -2.28 2.01 -14.38
CA ASP A 16 -3.34 3.02 -14.31
C ASP A 16 -3.54 3.54 -12.89
N ALA A 17 -3.48 2.66 -11.89
CA ALA A 17 -3.54 3.05 -10.48
C ALA A 17 -2.39 4.01 -10.11
N LEU A 18 -1.16 3.70 -10.55
CA LEU A 18 -0.02 4.57 -10.33
C LEU A 18 -0.16 5.90 -11.09
N ALA A 19 -0.69 5.87 -12.32
CA ALA A 19 -0.93 7.08 -13.11
C ALA A 19 -1.94 8.04 -12.44
N ARG A 20 -3.00 7.52 -11.79
CA ARG A 20 -4.00 8.33 -11.08
C ARG A 20 -3.39 9.17 -9.94
N ILE A 21 -2.32 8.69 -9.31
CA ILE A 21 -1.64 9.42 -8.22
C ILE A 21 -0.39 10.21 -8.67
N SER A 22 -0.07 10.22 -9.96
CA SER A 22 1.12 10.85 -10.54
C SER A 22 1.31 12.32 -10.13
N LYS A 23 0.23 13.13 -10.17
CA LYS A 23 0.28 14.56 -9.79
C LYS A 23 0.73 14.77 -8.34
N ARG A 24 0.33 13.88 -7.43
CA ARG A 24 0.70 13.96 -6.00
C ARG A 24 2.10 13.45 -5.74
N LEU A 25 2.54 12.44 -6.49
CA LEU A 25 3.89 11.91 -6.40
C LEU A 25 4.94 12.89 -6.95
N GLY A 26 4.58 13.66 -7.98
CA GLY A 26 5.53 14.47 -8.75
C GLY A 26 6.31 13.65 -9.78
N GLY A 27 6.91 14.32 -10.76
CA GLY A 27 7.48 13.68 -11.95
C GLY A 27 8.59 12.66 -11.67
N ASN A 28 9.58 13.02 -10.86
CA ASN A 28 10.74 12.16 -10.58
C ASN A 28 10.32 10.88 -9.83
N ARG A 29 9.52 11.03 -8.78
CA ARG A 29 9.04 9.91 -7.96
C ARG A 29 8.10 9.00 -8.73
N TYR A 30 7.20 9.58 -9.54
CA TYR A 30 6.34 8.80 -10.43
C TYR A 30 7.17 7.96 -11.42
N ALA A 31 8.19 8.56 -12.05
CA ALA A 31 9.03 7.86 -13.01
C ALA A 31 9.78 6.67 -12.37
N ASP A 32 10.38 6.88 -11.19
CA ASP A 32 11.06 5.84 -10.42
C ASP A 32 10.11 4.68 -10.03
N LEU A 33 8.95 5.01 -9.45
CA LEU A 33 7.93 4.01 -9.10
C LEU A 33 7.41 3.25 -10.32
N ARG A 34 7.22 3.93 -11.45
CA ARG A 34 6.78 3.30 -12.71
C ARG A 34 7.82 2.32 -13.23
N ASN A 35 9.11 2.64 -13.11
CA ASN A 35 10.19 1.74 -13.50
C ASN A 35 10.23 0.50 -12.59
N LYS A 36 10.19 0.70 -11.26
CA LYS A 36 10.14 -0.40 -10.28
C LYS A 36 8.93 -1.31 -10.49
N MET A 37 7.75 -0.75 -10.72
CA MET A 37 6.53 -1.49 -11.03
C MET A 37 6.65 -2.28 -12.34
N THR A 38 7.23 -1.68 -13.38
CA THR A 38 7.41 -2.35 -14.68
C THR A 38 8.37 -3.53 -14.56
N LEU A 39 9.48 -3.37 -13.84
CA LEU A 39 10.39 -4.46 -13.51
C LEU A 39 9.66 -5.57 -12.75
N ALA A 40 8.89 -5.22 -11.72
CA ALA A 40 8.16 -6.20 -10.92
C ALA A 40 7.14 -7.01 -11.74
N ILE A 41 6.39 -6.36 -12.64
CA ILE A 41 5.46 -7.03 -13.55
C ILE A 41 6.20 -8.02 -14.46
N ASN A 42 7.39 -7.66 -14.95
CA ASN A 42 8.18 -8.52 -15.82
C ASN A 42 8.72 -9.75 -15.08
N GLU A 43 9.18 -9.60 -13.83
CA GLU A 43 9.62 -10.74 -13.01
C GLU A 43 8.45 -11.63 -12.59
N HIS A 44 7.30 -11.04 -12.22
CA HIS A 44 6.09 -11.80 -11.90
C HIS A 44 5.65 -12.67 -13.09
N ARG A 45 5.77 -12.16 -14.33
CA ARG A 45 5.47 -12.97 -15.52
C ARG A 45 6.36 -14.22 -15.65
N LYS A 46 7.57 -14.19 -15.09
CA LYS A 46 8.51 -15.32 -15.04
C LYS A 46 8.26 -16.24 -13.83
N GLY A 47 7.28 -15.93 -12.99
CA GLY A 47 6.99 -16.67 -11.76
C GLY A 47 7.57 -16.04 -10.49
N GLU A 48 8.19 -14.86 -10.58
CA GLU A 48 8.93 -14.22 -9.49
C GLU A 48 8.27 -12.89 -9.04
N PRO A 49 7.20 -12.92 -8.22
CA PRO A 49 6.42 -11.73 -7.86
C PRO A 49 7.07 -10.85 -6.79
N GLU A 50 8.16 -11.29 -6.17
CA GLU A 50 8.78 -10.66 -5.00
C GLU A 50 9.15 -9.19 -5.22
N GLN A 51 9.51 -8.82 -6.45
CA GLN A 51 9.88 -7.45 -6.80
C GLN A 51 8.74 -6.43 -6.64
N HIS A 52 7.48 -6.88 -6.51
CA HIS A 52 6.37 -5.97 -6.19
C HIS A 52 6.56 -5.30 -4.82
N LYS A 53 7.22 -5.96 -3.86
CA LYS A 53 7.47 -5.41 -2.51
C LYS A 53 8.19 -4.06 -2.57
N THR A 54 9.14 -3.91 -3.48
CA THR A 54 9.95 -2.70 -3.60
C THR A 54 9.12 -1.44 -3.83
N TRP A 55 8.24 -1.42 -4.84
CA TRP A 55 7.43 -0.23 -5.11
C TRP A 55 6.25 -0.08 -4.13
N ILE A 56 5.74 -1.19 -3.59
CA ILE A 56 4.69 -1.18 -2.57
C ILE A 56 5.19 -0.52 -1.29
N THR A 57 6.36 -0.93 -0.78
CA THR A 57 6.96 -0.33 0.42
C THR A 57 7.20 1.16 0.24
N THR A 58 7.73 1.59 -0.91
CA THR A 58 7.91 3.01 -1.21
C THR A 58 6.57 3.77 -1.21
N LEU A 59 5.51 3.24 -1.81
CA LEU A 59 4.21 3.89 -1.80
C LEU A 59 3.60 3.97 -0.39
N LEU A 60 3.72 2.91 0.40
CA LEU A 60 3.20 2.91 1.77
C LEU A 60 3.92 3.96 2.61
N SER A 61 5.23 3.82 2.76
CA SER A 61 6.04 4.68 3.64
C SER A 61 6.12 6.14 3.20
N GLU A 62 6.19 6.42 1.89
CA GLU A 62 6.48 7.77 1.42
C GLU A 62 5.27 8.52 0.86
N TYR A 63 4.12 7.85 0.68
CA TYR A 63 2.91 8.50 0.16
C TYR A 63 1.67 8.25 1.03
N TYR A 64 1.39 7.00 1.40
CA TYR A 64 0.19 6.69 2.20
C TYR A 64 0.36 7.00 3.69
N ASP A 65 1.48 6.63 4.30
CA ASP A 65 1.71 6.83 5.74
C ASP A 65 1.64 8.32 6.12
N PRO A 66 2.33 9.26 5.45
CA PRO A 66 2.22 10.68 5.78
C PRO A 66 0.81 11.24 5.58
N MET A 67 0.09 10.74 4.57
CA MET A 67 -1.30 11.13 4.31
C MET A 67 -2.22 10.63 5.42
N TYR A 68 -2.04 9.39 5.89
CA TYR A 68 -2.81 8.83 6.98
C TYR A 68 -2.49 9.51 8.31
N ASP A 69 -1.22 9.76 8.61
CA ASP A 69 -0.80 10.50 9.81
C ASP A 69 -1.45 11.89 9.86
N TYR A 70 -1.43 12.61 8.72
CA TYR A 70 -2.10 13.90 8.61
C TYR A 70 -3.61 13.77 8.84
N GLN A 71 -4.27 12.80 8.20
CA GLN A 71 -5.70 12.59 8.35
C GLN A 71 -6.08 12.22 9.79
N LEU A 72 -5.27 11.39 10.45
CA LEU A 72 -5.47 11.00 11.85
C LEU A 72 -5.31 12.20 12.79
N ALA A 73 -4.34 13.08 12.54
CA ALA A 73 -4.13 14.28 13.34
C ALA A 73 -5.29 15.29 13.23
N GLN A 74 -6.04 15.27 12.12
CA GLN A 74 -7.20 16.16 11.88
C GLN A 74 -8.54 15.58 12.35
N ARG A 75 -8.57 14.35 12.88
CA ARG A 75 -9.82 13.74 13.37
C ARG A 75 -10.23 14.34 14.70
N GLU A 76 -11.50 14.75 14.80
CA GLU A 76 -12.11 15.19 16.07
C GLU A 76 -12.21 14.05 17.09
N GLN A 77 -12.46 12.82 16.61
CA GLN A 77 -12.52 11.64 17.44
C GLN A 77 -11.24 10.83 17.32
N HIS A 78 -10.44 10.89 18.38
CA HIS A 78 -9.25 10.07 18.52
C HIS A 78 -9.62 8.60 18.82
N PRO A 79 -8.76 7.64 18.43
CA PRO A 79 -8.91 6.26 18.87
C PRO A 79 -9.01 6.17 20.39
N ILE A 80 -9.88 5.27 20.89
CA ILE A 80 -10.01 4.98 22.33
C ILE A 80 -8.72 4.38 22.93
N PHE A 81 -7.84 3.87 22.07
CA PHE A 81 -6.51 3.38 22.41
C PHE A 81 -5.58 3.48 21.19
N GLN A 82 -4.32 3.84 21.42
CA GLN A 82 -3.27 3.90 20.42
C GLN A 82 -1.97 3.35 21.02
N GLY A 83 -1.28 2.49 20.27
CA GLY A 83 -0.01 1.89 20.66
C GLY A 83 0.57 1.08 19.49
N ASN A 84 1.68 0.41 19.72
CA ASN A 84 2.23 -0.55 18.77
C ASN A 84 1.33 -1.80 18.64
N GLU A 85 1.64 -2.68 17.68
CA GLU A 85 0.86 -3.90 17.40
C GLU A 85 0.56 -4.72 18.66
N ARG A 86 1.55 -4.90 19.52
CA ARG A 86 1.42 -5.69 20.75
C ARG A 86 0.48 -5.00 21.74
N GLU A 87 0.69 -3.70 21.99
CA GLU A 87 -0.13 -2.91 22.90
C GLU A 87 -1.60 -2.88 22.48
N VAL A 88 -1.86 -2.71 21.18
CA VAL A 88 -3.22 -2.72 20.61
C VAL A 88 -3.86 -4.09 20.77
N SER A 89 -3.11 -5.16 20.50
CA SER A 89 -3.59 -6.52 20.66
C SER A 89 -3.95 -6.83 22.12
N GLU A 90 -3.08 -6.44 23.06
CA GLU A 90 -3.32 -6.61 24.49
C GLU A 90 -4.56 -5.82 24.96
N TYR A 91 -4.72 -4.58 24.50
CA TYR A 91 -5.90 -3.76 24.79
C TYR A 91 -7.20 -4.42 24.30
N LEU A 92 -7.23 -4.91 23.06
CA LEU A 92 -8.40 -5.56 22.48
C LEU A 92 -8.78 -6.86 23.22
N MET A 93 -7.79 -7.66 23.61
CA MET A 93 -8.03 -8.89 24.40
C MET A 93 -8.59 -8.57 25.78
N ALA A 94 -8.05 -7.55 26.45
CA ALA A 94 -8.55 -7.10 27.75
C ALA A 94 -10.00 -6.58 27.63
N TRP A 95 -10.29 -5.78 26.60
CA TRP A 95 -11.63 -5.26 26.32
C TRP A 95 -12.64 -6.39 26.06
N GLN A 96 -12.27 -7.40 25.26
CA GLN A 96 -13.13 -8.56 25.01
C GLN A 96 -13.46 -9.34 26.29
N LYS A 97 -12.49 -9.46 27.21
CA LYS A 97 -12.71 -10.14 28.51
C LYS A 97 -13.67 -9.35 29.40
N ALA A 98 -13.59 -8.02 29.41
CA ALA A 98 -14.44 -7.17 30.23
C ALA A 98 -15.91 -7.12 29.75
N LEU A 99 -16.18 -7.49 28.50
CA LEU A 99 -17.54 -7.63 27.94
C LEU A 99 -18.20 -8.98 28.24
N ARG A 100 -17.45 -9.95 28.75
CA ARG A 100 -17.96 -11.26 29.19
C ARG A 100 -18.27 -11.23 30.68
#